data_AF-A0A1V5VKW3-F1
#
_entry.id   AF-A0A1V5VKW3-F1
#
_cell.length_a   1.000
_cell.length_b   1.000
_cell.length_c   1.000
_cell.angle_alpha   90.00
_cell.angle_beta   90.00
_cell.angle_gamma   90.00
#
_symmetry.space_group_name_H-M   'P 1'
#
loop_
_entity.id
_entity.type
_entity.pdbx_description
1 polymer ?
#
loop_
_entity_poly.entity_id
_entity_poly.type
_entity_poly.pdbx_seq_one_letter_code
_entity_poly.pdbx_strand_id
1 'polypeptide(L)'
;MWCKTKVQHLKDSYFYLNFYAKYDFENDSDFLCALCSEDASSWEVYDFLTDTSSGFEKKEINVTSVMEYFKSAYFGFGIYSDDNVQAEGAIIDDFSIDRYGLALDKLTYEYYDGTSMAAPCVAGLAALMLSVKPDLSVSTLKSRILASVDKKANLLDRVLTGGRINAYNALDKIVNNNSPTLGWVGVSNYVTDGIHPNAGGIITPFSYRVKYSDSDNDNPKSGYPLLHVLKAGAEIPGSPFQMKDTAISDADYSDGKIYEYSLTLSSGTDYSYFFEAYDVLGATASGTGISLGPDVGLVGVVPGQAKILGGAKGYVNPIHGEEAKIIFFSPTSGTVNIKIYTLNGQLVWEKKELVLPDQQNTVAWACRNIDGNVVASGIYLVHIKGAGMDIKKKIAILK
;
A
#
# COMPACT_ATOMS: atom_id res chain seq x y z
N MET A 1 -27.64 -43.89 26.10
CA MET A 1 -27.45 -45.20 25.42
C MET A 1 -26.84 -44.95 24.05
N TRP A 2 -26.01 -45.82 23.50
CA TRP A 2 -25.48 -45.65 22.14
C TRP A 2 -25.25 -46.98 21.42
N CYS A 3 -25.25 -46.93 20.08
CA CYS A 3 -25.04 -48.09 19.22
C CYS A 3 -23.56 -48.47 19.18
N LYS A 4 -23.23 -49.71 19.54
CA LYS A 4 -21.83 -50.22 19.51
C LYS A 4 -21.24 -50.37 18.10
N THR A 5 -22.07 -50.25 17.07
CA THR A 5 -21.64 -50.34 15.68
C THR A 5 -21.33 -48.95 15.15
N LYS A 6 -20.08 -48.76 14.74
CA LYS A 6 -19.66 -47.52 14.06
C LYS A 6 -20.19 -47.50 12.64
N VAL A 7 -21.00 -46.51 12.31
CA VAL A 7 -21.49 -46.30 10.94
C VAL A 7 -20.35 -45.71 10.11
N GLN A 8 -20.14 -46.26 8.92
CA GLN A 8 -19.13 -45.77 7.98
C GLN A 8 -19.79 -44.89 6.93
N HIS A 9 -19.18 -43.75 6.63
CA HIS A 9 -19.61 -42.93 5.50
C HIS A 9 -19.38 -43.71 4.21
N LEU A 10 -20.34 -43.59 3.29
CA LEU A 10 -20.15 -43.98 1.92
C LEU A 10 -20.42 -42.77 1.05
N LYS A 11 -19.52 -42.53 0.10
CA LYS A 11 -19.69 -41.50 -0.91
C LYS A 11 -21.03 -41.70 -1.64
N ASP A 12 -21.62 -40.60 -2.08
CA ASP A 12 -22.87 -40.58 -2.85
C ASP A 12 -23.98 -41.29 -2.07
N SER A 13 -24.14 -40.94 -0.80
CA SER A 13 -25.20 -41.46 0.07
C SER A 13 -25.67 -40.39 1.04
N TYR A 14 -26.94 -40.45 1.42
CA TYR A 14 -27.51 -39.67 2.52
C TYR A 14 -27.89 -40.60 3.69
N PHE A 15 -27.81 -40.06 4.90
CA PHE A 15 -27.95 -40.83 6.14
C PHE A 15 -29.03 -40.22 7.03
N TYR A 16 -29.93 -41.07 7.52
CA TYR A 16 -30.99 -40.69 8.46
C TYR A 16 -30.93 -41.54 9.72
N LEU A 17 -31.03 -40.87 10.86
CA LEU A 17 -31.29 -41.48 12.15
C LEU A 17 -32.80 -41.62 12.32
N ASN A 18 -33.28 -42.85 12.40
CA ASN A 18 -34.70 -43.18 12.51
C ASN A 18 -34.97 -43.93 13.81
N PHE A 19 -36.07 -43.58 14.48
CA PHE A 19 -36.52 -44.25 15.70
C PHE A 19 -37.99 -43.90 15.97
N TYR A 20 -38.65 -44.71 16.79
CA TYR A 20 -39.93 -44.37 17.39
C TYR A 20 -39.69 -43.89 18.82
N ALA A 21 -40.34 -42.80 19.23
CA ALA A 21 -40.26 -42.31 20.59
C ALA A 21 -41.63 -41.97 21.16
N LYS A 22 -41.85 -42.36 22.41
CA LYS A 22 -42.87 -41.79 23.29
C LYS A 22 -42.15 -41.07 24.42
N TYR A 23 -42.40 -39.79 24.59
CA TYR A 23 -41.73 -38.94 25.56
C TYR A 23 -42.69 -37.98 26.26
N ASP A 24 -42.30 -37.58 27.47
CA ASP A 24 -42.95 -36.60 28.33
C ASP A 24 -41.86 -35.87 29.12
N PHE A 25 -41.65 -34.60 28.78
CA PHE A 25 -40.60 -33.75 29.34
C PHE A 25 -41.16 -32.39 29.76
N GLU A 26 -40.50 -31.75 30.75
CA GLU A 26 -40.75 -30.34 31.02
C GLU A 26 -40.41 -29.50 29.79
N ASN A 27 -41.40 -28.75 29.31
CA ASN A 27 -41.27 -27.94 28.11
C ASN A 27 -40.09 -26.96 28.22
N ASP A 28 -39.17 -27.06 27.26
CA ASP A 28 -37.99 -26.21 27.08
C ASP A 28 -36.94 -26.33 28.21
N SER A 29 -37.06 -27.30 29.12
CA SER A 29 -36.10 -27.55 30.21
C SER A 29 -35.46 -28.93 30.13
N ASP A 30 -36.26 -29.96 29.85
CA ASP A 30 -35.81 -31.34 29.76
C ASP A 30 -35.85 -31.83 28.31
N PHE A 31 -34.82 -32.59 27.90
CA PHE A 31 -34.65 -32.98 26.51
C PHE A 31 -34.22 -34.44 26.36
N LEU A 32 -34.79 -35.11 25.36
CA LEU A 32 -34.18 -36.29 24.75
C LEU A 32 -33.23 -35.83 23.62
N CYS A 33 -31.94 -36.00 23.82
CA CYS A 33 -30.90 -35.61 22.87
C CYS A 33 -30.52 -36.78 21.97
N ALA A 34 -30.53 -36.57 20.65
CA ALA A 34 -29.82 -37.41 19.69
C ALA A 34 -28.33 -37.03 19.69
N LEU A 35 -27.47 -38.02 19.90
CA LEU A 35 -26.04 -37.84 20.09
C LEU A 35 -25.25 -38.46 18.94
N CYS A 36 -24.13 -37.83 18.58
CA CYS A 36 -23.13 -38.42 17.68
C CYS A 36 -21.73 -38.36 18.30
N SER A 37 -20.84 -39.25 17.84
CA SER A 37 -19.45 -39.33 18.30
C SER A 37 -18.55 -39.98 17.26
N GLU A 38 -17.36 -39.45 17.02
CA GLU A 38 -16.37 -40.10 16.17
C GLU A 38 -15.67 -41.28 16.89
N ASP A 39 -15.51 -41.22 18.20
CA ASP A 39 -14.62 -42.11 18.98
C ASP A 39 -15.32 -42.90 20.10
N ALA A 40 -16.64 -42.73 20.25
CA ALA A 40 -17.47 -43.26 21.33
C ALA A 40 -17.11 -42.75 22.75
N SER A 41 -16.25 -41.74 22.86
CA SER A 41 -15.80 -41.15 24.13
C SER A 41 -16.21 -39.68 24.25
N SER A 42 -16.07 -38.93 23.17
CA SER A 42 -16.50 -37.54 23.05
C SER A 42 -17.82 -37.48 22.29
N TRP A 43 -18.88 -37.02 22.96
CA TRP A 43 -20.25 -37.01 22.44
C TRP A 43 -20.76 -35.59 22.22
N GLU A 44 -21.36 -35.35 21.06
CA GLU A 44 -21.99 -34.08 20.70
C GLU A 44 -23.51 -34.27 20.59
N VAL A 45 -24.27 -33.28 21.02
CA VAL A 45 -25.72 -33.22 20.78
C VAL A 45 -25.93 -32.71 19.36
N TYR A 46 -26.58 -33.52 18.54
CA TYR A 46 -26.89 -33.16 17.14
C TYR A 46 -28.28 -32.57 17.00
N ASP A 47 -29.25 -33.14 17.72
CA ASP A 47 -30.65 -32.73 17.68
C ASP A 47 -31.33 -33.12 19.01
N PHE A 48 -32.51 -32.59 19.29
CA PHE A 48 -33.22 -32.85 20.55
C PHE A 48 -34.75 -32.80 20.41
N LEU A 49 -35.43 -33.48 21.34
CA LEU A 49 -36.87 -33.47 21.51
C LEU A 49 -37.22 -32.99 22.93
N THR A 50 -38.22 -32.12 23.03
CA THR A 50 -38.84 -31.61 24.27
C THR A 50 -40.36 -31.83 24.19
N ASP A 51 -41.11 -31.42 25.22
CA ASP A 51 -42.57 -31.53 25.34
C ASP A 51 -43.07 -32.96 25.60
N THR A 52 -44.38 -33.15 25.45
CA THR A 52 -45.08 -34.41 25.61
C THR A 52 -45.61 -34.91 24.26
N SER A 53 -45.41 -36.20 24.00
CA SER A 53 -46.01 -36.94 22.89
C SER A 53 -47.31 -37.64 23.32
N SER A 54 -48.25 -37.77 22.39
CA SER A 54 -49.52 -38.48 22.65
C SER A 54 -49.40 -40.02 22.60
N GLY A 55 -48.23 -40.53 22.21
CA GLY A 55 -47.94 -41.94 21.98
C GLY A 55 -46.58 -42.10 21.27
N PHE A 56 -46.31 -43.28 20.71
CA PHE A 56 -45.11 -43.47 19.90
C PHE A 56 -45.22 -42.72 18.57
N GLU A 57 -44.25 -41.86 18.31
CA GLU A 57 -44.12 -41.11 17.06
C GLU A 57 -42.83 -41.50 16.34
N LYS A 58 -42.89 -41.63 15.02
CA LYS A 58 -41.69 -41.81 14.19
C LYS A 58 -40.91 -40.50 14.14
N LYS A 59 -39.60 -40.55 14.38
CA LYS A 59 -38.68 -39.43 14.24
C LYS A 59 -37.61 -39.78 13.21
N GLU A 60 -37.34 -38.82 12.33
CA GLU A 60 -36.39 -38.96 11.22
C GLU A 60 -35.47 -37.75 11.21
N ILE A 61 -34.20 -37.95 11.55
CA ILE A 61 -33.21 -36.87 11.68
C ILE A 61 -32.16 -37.06 10.58
N ASN A 62 -31.97 -36.05 9.72
CA ASN A 62 -30.95 -36.10 8.69
C ASN A 62 -29.57 -35.89 9.31
N VAL A 63 -28.73 -36.92 9.29
CA VAL A 63 -27.37 -36.93 9.86
C VAL A 63 -26.28 -36.98 8.78
N THR A 64 -26.61 -36.59 7.54
CA THR A 64 -25.69 -36.67 6.40
C THR A 64 -24.45 -35.80 6.62
N SER A 65 -24.61 -34.58 7.15
CA SER A 65 -23.48 -33.68 7.45
C SER A 65 -22.50 -34.27 8.46
N VAL A 66 -23.00 -34.97 9.49
CA VAL A 66 -22.18 -35.69 10.49
C VAL A 66 -21.32 -36.74 9.80
N MET A 67 -21.92 -37.50 8.87
CA MET A 67 -21.22 -38.55 8.13
C MET A 67 -20.23 -37.98 7.10
N GLU A 68 -20.56 -36.86 6.47
CA GLU A 68 -19.65 -36.14 5.57
C GLU A 68 -18.46 -35.53 6.32
N TYR A 69 -18.65 -35.09 7.56
CA TYR A 69 -17.61 -34.49 8.37
C TYR A 69 -16.69 -35.56 9.00
N PHE A 70 -17.23 -36.42 9.87
CA PHE A 70 -16.42 -37.40 10.62
C PHE A 70 -15.97 -38.61 9.78
N LYS A 71 -16.55 -38.83 8.60
CA LYS A 71 -16.35 -40.02 7.74
C LYS A 71 -16.73 -41.37 8.40
N SER A 72 -16.91 -41.44 9.71
CA SER A 72 -17.50 -42.55 10.43
C SER A 72 -17.93 -42.07 11.82
N ALA A 73 -19.08 -42.51 12.31
CA ALA A 73 -19.62 -42.05 13.59
C ALA A 73 -20.42 -43.13 14.33
N TYR A 74 -20.47 -43.01 15.64
CA TYR A 74 -21.41 -43.67 16.53
C TYR A 74 -22.60 -42.74 16.78
N PHE A 75 -23.77 -43.33 17.01
CA PHE A 75 -24.99 -42.60 17.31
C PHE A 75 -25.63 -43.14 18.59
N GLY A 76 -26.28 -42.25 19.33
CA GLY A 76 -26.93 -42.60 20.58
C GLY A 76 -27.97 -41.59 21.03
N PHE A 77 -28.44 -41.79 22.25
CA PHE A 77 -29.41 -40.94 22.91
C PHE A 77 -28.98 -40.64 24.34
N GLY A 78 -29.23 -39.41 24.79
CA GLY A 78 -29.06 -38.98 26.17
C GLY A 78 -30.29 -38.21 26.64
N ILE A 79 -30.49 -38.14 27.96
CA ILE A 79 -31.46 -37.23 28.56
C ILE A 79 -30.66 -36.08 29.19
N TYR A 80 -31.06 -34.86 28.90
CA TYR A 80 -30.65 -33.67 29.62
C TYR A 80 -31.82 -33.21 30.48
N SER A 81 -31.60 -32.98 31.77
CA SER A 81 -32.61 -32.46 32.69
C SER A 81 -32.00 -31.43 33.63
N ASP A 82 -32.82 -30.48 34.05
CA ASP A 82 -32.44 -29.44 35.01
C ASP A 82 -32.74 -29.80 36.49
N ASP A 83 -33.26 -31.02 36.72
CA ASP A 83 -33.66 -31.58 38.02
C ASP A 83 -34.80 -30.84 38.75
N ASN A 84 -35.56 -29.95 38.08
CA ASN A 84 -36.63 -29.17 38.73
C ASN A 84 -38.02 -29.82 38.66
N VAL A 85 -38.40 -30.40 37.52
CA VAL A 85 -39.71 -31.06 37.33
C VAL A 85 -39.52 -32.51 36.88
N GLN A 86 -40.09 -33.46 37.62
CA GLN A 86 -40.01 -34.87 37.27
C GLN A 86 -41.18 -35.31 36.38
N ALA A 87 -40.91 -35.50 35.09
CA ALA A 87 -41.83 -36.09 34.10
C ALA A 87 -41.52 -37.58 33.83
N GLU A 88 -42.31 -38.25 32.97
CA GLU A 88 -42.09 -39.69 32.67
C GLU A 88 -40.79 -39.98 31.89
N GLY A 89 -40.22 -38.98 31.22
CA GLY A 89 -39.01 -39.12 30.41
C GLY A 89 -39.31 -39.68 29.02
N ALA A 90 -38.42 -40.52 28.47
CA ALA A 90 -38.59 -41.06 27.12
C ALA A 90 -38.40 -42.57 27.02
N ILE A 91 -39.21 -43.17 26.16
CA ILE A 91 -39.10 -44.54 25.67
C ILE A 91 -38.80 -44.47 24.18
N ILE A 92 -37.72 -45.13 23.76
CA ILE A 92 -37.29 -45.22 22.36
C ILE A 92 -37.36 -46.67 21.91
N ASP A 93 -37.83 -46.88 20.69
CA ASP A 93 -37.85 -48.19 20.05
C ASP A 93 -37.51 -48.09 18.56
N ASP A 94 -37.26 -49.23 17.91
CA ASP A 94 -37.04 -49.36 16.46
C ASP A 94 -35.97 -48.40 15.90
N PHE A 95 -34.85 -48.28 16.63
CA PHE A 95 -33.71 -47.45 16.23
C PHE A 95 -32.97 -48.03 15.03
N SER A 96 -32.78 -47.23 13.99
CA SER A 96 -31.91 -47.53 12.84
C SER A 96 -31.14 -46.30 12.36
N ILE A 97 -29.99 -46.57 11.72
CA ILE A 97 -29.31 -45.59 10.86
C ILE A 97 -29.46 -46.09 9.44
N ASP A 98 -30.33 -45.42 8.68
CA ASP A 98 -30.61 -45.81 7.32
C ASP A 98 -29.71 -45.01 6.37
N ARG A 99 -29.07 -45.75 5.47
CA ARG A 99 -28.27 -45.20 4.38
C ARG A 99 -29.02 -45.39 3.08
N TYR A 100 -29.14 -44.31 2.34
CA TYR A 100 -29.72 -44.32 1.01
C TYR A 100 -28.66 -43.89 0.00
N GLY A 101 -28.63 -44.54 -1.16
CA GLY A 101 -27.77 -44.11 -2.26
C GLY A 101 -28.25 -42.78 -2.83
N LEU A 102 -27.32 -41.87 -3.07
CA LEU A 102 -27.55 -40.68 -3.90
C LEU A 102 -27.62 -41.14 -5.36
N ALA A 103 -28.80 -41.64 -5.76
CA ALA A 103 -29.09 -41.89 -7.16
C ALA A 103 -29.52 -40.56 -7.79
N LEU A 104 -28.66 -40.00 -8.65
CA LEU A 104 -29.07 -38.96 -9.59
C LEU A 104 -29.84 -39.61 -10.75
N ASP A 105 -31.02 -40.15 -10.47
CA ASP A 105 -31.92 -40.71 -11.48
C ASP A 105 -32.63 -39.61 -12.29
N LYS A 106 -32.65 -38.38 -11.75
CA LYS A 106 -33.12 -37.18 -12.42
C LYS A 106 -32.33 -35.96 -11.95
N LEU A 107 -31.50 -35.38 -12.83
CA LEU A 107 -31.07 -33.99 -12.68
C LEU A 107 -32.28 -33.10 -12.97
N THR A 108 -33.14 -32.91 -11.97
CA THR A 108 -34.20 -31.90 -12.05
C THR A 108 -33.53 -30.55 -11.81
N TYR A 109 -32.92 -29.99 -12.85
CA TYR A 109 -32.48 -28.60 -12.81
C TYR A 109 -33.73 -27.74 -12.68
N GLU A 110 -33.86 -27.10 -11.53
CA GLU A 110 -34.86 -26.06 -11.33
C GLU A 110 -34.25 -24.72 -11.71
N TYR A 111 -34.99 -23.97 -12.52
CA TYR A 111 -34.60 -22.62 -12.89
C TYR A 111 -35.03 -21.67 -11.78
N TYR A 112 -34.05 -21.12 -11.08
CA TYR A 112 -34.24 -20.06 -10.10
C TYR A 112 -33.66 -18.76 -10.67
N ASP A 113 -34.41 -17.66 -10.55
CA ASP A 113 -33.95 -16.31 -10.88
C ASP A 113 -33.76 -15.47 -9.61
N GLY A 114 -32.88 -14.45 -9.72
CA GLY A 114 -32.59 -13.53 -8.61
C GLY A 114 -31.11 -13.33 -8.36
N THR A 115 -30.77 -12.17 -7.81
CA THR A 115 -29.40 -11.83 -7.41
C THR A 115 -28.89 -12.75 -6.29
N SER A 116 -29.79 -13.35 -5.51
CA SER A 116 -29.48 -14.36 -4.50
C SER A 116 -28.86 -15.64 -5.08
N MET A 117 -29.11 -15.97 -6.36
CA MET A 117 -28.48 -17.11 -7.04
C MET A 117 -27.15 -16.71 -7.71
N ALA A 118 -27.00 -15.42 -8.06
CA ALA A 118 -25.74 -14.89 -8.55
C ALA A 118 -24.69 -14.71 -7.44
N ALA A 119 -25.11 -14.31 -6.24
CA ALA A 119 -24.24 -14.10 -5.07
C ALA A 119 -23.39 -15.34 -4.70
N PRO A 120 -23.94 -16.56 -4.55
CA PRO A 120 -23.16 -17.75 -4.24
C PRO A 120 -22.19 -18.14 -5.37
N CYS A 121 -22.50 -17.83 -6.63
CA CYS A 121 -21.53 -18.01 -7.72
C CYS A 121 -20.30 -17.08 -7.57
N VAL A 122 -20.52 -15.83 -7.17
CA VAL A 122 -19.42 -14.90 -6.87
C VAL A 122 -18.66 -15.33 -5.61
N ALA A 123 -19.36 -15.81 -4.58
CA ALA A 123 -18.74 -16.33 -3.35
C ALA A 123 -17.89 -17.58 -3.63
N GLY A 124 -18.38 -18.51 -4.46
CA GLY A 124 -17.63 -19.69 -4.90
C GLY A 124 -16.40 -19.30 -5.72
N LEU A 125 -16.50 -18.29 -6.59
CA LEU A 125 -15.34 -17.75 -7.29
C LEU A 125 -14.32 -17.14 -6.34
N ALA A 126 -14.77 -16.34 -5.36
CA ALA A 126 -13.90 -15.76 -4.34
C ALA A 126 -13.17 -16.86 -3.53
N ALA A 127 -13.89 -17.91 -3.13
CA ALA A 127 -13.32 -19.06 -2.44
C ALA A 127 -12.28 -19.80 -3.31
N LEU A 128 -12.55 -19.97 -4.61
CA LEU A 128 -11.62 -20.56 -5.56
C LEU A 128 -10.35 -19.72 -5.74
N MET A 129 -10.47 -18.40 -5.77
CA MET A 129 -9.31 -17.51 -5.84
C MET A 129 -8.47 -17.56 -4.56
N LEU A 130 -9.11 -17.58 -3.40
CA LEU A 130 -8.45 -17.68 -2.10
C LEU A 130 -7.80 -19.05 -1.87
N SER A 131 -8.33 -20.13 -2.46
CA SER A 131 -7.67 -21.44 -2.39
C SER A 131 -6.36 -21.49 -3.17
N VAL A 132 -6.20 -20.62 -4.18
CA VAL A 132 -4.97 -20.47 -4.96
C VAL A 132 -4.02 -19.43 -4.35
N LYS A 133 -4.53 -18.29 -3.90
CA LYS A 133 -3.74 -17.21 -3.27
C LYS A 133 -4.39 -16.76 -1.95
N PRO A 134 -4.12 -17.45 -0.82
CA PRO A 134 -4.78 -17.21 0.46
C PRO A 134 -4.53 -15.83 1.06
N ASP A 135 -3.40 -15.20 0.73
CA ASP A 135 -2.97 -13.91 1.30
C ASP A 135 -3.59 -12.69 0.58
N LEU A 136 -4.51 -12.90 -0.37
CA LEU A 136 -5.20 -11.80 -1.04
C LEU A 136 -6.01 -10.99 -0.04
N SER A 137 -5.77 -9.68 0.01
CA SER A 137 -6.64 -8.79 0.76
C SER A 137 -8.03 -8.72 0.13
N VAL A 138 -9.06 -8.47 0.94
CA VAL A 138 -10.46 -8.38 0.47
C VAL A 138 -10.63 -7.35 -0.66
N SER A 139 -9.93 -6.22 -0.58
CA SER A 139 -9.97 -5.20 -1.63
C SER A 139 -9.38 -5.69 -2.95
N THR A 140 -8.24 -6.40 -2.90
CA THR A 140 -7.59 -7.00 -4.07
C THR A 140 -8.43 -8.11 -4.66
N LEU A 141 -9.00 -8.99 -3.82
CA LEU A 141 -9.88 -10.05 -4.26
C LEU A 141 -11.09 -9.48 -5.02
N LYS A 142 -11.74 -8.46 -4.45
CA LYS A 142 -12.86 -7.77 -5.10
C LYS A 142 -12.44 -7.13 -6.43
N SER A 143 -11.33 -6.38 -6.47
CA SER A 143 -10.90 -5.72 -7.71
C SER A 143 -10.58 -6.72 -8.81
N ARG A 144 -9.94 -7.83 -8.47
CA ARG A 144 -9.60 -8.92 -9.42
C ARG A 144 -10.84 -9.59 -9.98
N ILE A 145 -11.85 -9.86 -9.15
CA ILE A 145 -13.14 -10.40 -9.61
C ILE A 145 -13.83 -9.43 -10.58
N LEU A 146 -13.81 -8.13 -10.29
CA LEU A 146 -14.44 -7.12 -11.15
C LEU A 146 -13.68 -6.92 -12.47
N ALA A 147 -12.35 -6.99 -12.44
CA ALA A 147 -11.49 -6.81 -13.61
C ALA A 147 -11.45 -8.03 -14.53
N SER A 148 -11.79 -9.23 -14.04
CA SER A 148 -11.70 -10.48 -14.79
C SER A 148 -12.96 -10.87 -15.55
N VAL A 149 -14.03 -10.07 -15.48
CA VAL A 149 -15.32 -10.41 -16.07
C VAL A 149 -15.24 -10.64 -17.58
N ASP A 150 -16.11 -11.52 -18.07
CA ASP A 150 -16.43 -11.62 -19.49
C ASP A 150 -17.45 -10.52 -19.85
N LYS A 151 -16.95 -9.43 -20.45
CA LYS A 151 -17.77 -8.28 -20.86
C LYS A 151 -18.77 -8.69 -21.94
N LYS A 152 -20.02 -8.29 -21.77
CA LYS A 152 -21.11 -8.61 -22.71
C LYS A 152 -21.85 -7.35 -23.09
N ALA A 153 -22.08 -7.16 -24.39
CA ALA A 153 -22.77 -5.98 -24.91
C ALA A 153 -24.14 -5.73 -24.24
N ASN A 154 -24.88 -6.79 -23.94
CA ASN A 154 -26.19 -6.70 -23.28
C ASN A 154 -26.13 -6.48 -21.76
N LEU A 155 -24.94 -6.45 -21.16
CA LEU A 155 -24.70 -6.13 -19.75
C LEU A 155 -24.06 -4.75 -19.58
N LEU A 156 -23.59 -4.13 -20.67
CA LEU A 156 -23.09 -2.76 -20.67
C LEU A 156 -24.17 -1.84 -20.08
N ASP A 157 -23.76 -0.95 -19.17
CA ASP A 157 -24.60 -0.01 -18.42
C ASP A 157 -25.71 -0.62 -17.54
N ARG A 158 -25.79 -1.96 -17.45
CA ARG A 158 -26.74 -2.66 -16.56
C ARG A 158 -26.10 -3.14 -15.26
N VAL A 159 -24.79 -3.36 -15.27
CA VAL A 159 -23.98 -3.78 -14.12
C VAL A 159 -22.66 -3.02 -14.13
N LEU A 160 -22.05 -2.87 -12.94
CA LEU A 160 -20.84 -2.07 -12.73
C LEU A 160 -19.71 -2.34 -13.75
N THR A 161 -19.51 -3.61 -14.10
CA THR A 161 -18.39 -4.05 -14.96
C THR A 161 -18.80 -4.25 -16.42
N GLY A 162 -20.10 -4.17 -16.73
CA GLY A 162 -20.64 -4.57 -18.03
C GLY A 162 -20.46 -6.05 -18.37
N GLY A 163 -20.24 -6.93 -17.39
CA GLY A 163 -19.87 -8.32 -17.64
C GLY A 163 -20.35 -9.33 -16.60
N ARG A 164 -20.20 -10.61 -16.94
CA ARG A 164 -20.44 -11.76 -16.05
C ARG A 164 -19.11 -12.26 -15.48
N ILE A 165 -19.13 -12.83 -14.28
CA ILE A 165 -17.91 -13.43 -13.69
C ILE A 165 -17.32 -14.50 -14.61
N ASN A 166 -15.99 -14.61 -14.62
CA ASN A 166 -15.25 -15.61 -15.37
C ASN A 166 -14.14 -16.19 -14.48
N ALA A 167 -14.30 -17.45 -14.09
CA ALA A 167 -13.37 -18.11 -13.18
C ALA A 167 -11.95 -18.26 -13.75
N TYR A 168 -11.83 -18.57 -15.04
CA TYR A 168 -10.54 -18.72 -15.70
C TYR A 168 -9.77 -17.40 -15.69
N ASN A 169 -10.39 -16.32 -16.16
CA ASN A 169 -9.76 -14.99 -16.17
C ASN A 169 -9.42 -14.51 -14.75
N ALA A 170 -10.25 -14.83 -13.76
CA ALA A 170 -10.02 -14.42 -12.39
C ALA A 170 -8.81 -15.12 -11.78
N LEU A 171 -8.63 -16.41 -12.06
CA LEU A 171 -7.45 -17.16 -11.66
C LEU A 171 -6.20 -16.69 -12.41
N ASP A 172 -6.30 -16.48 -13.71
CA ASP A 172 -5.21 -15.92 -14.53
C ASP A 172 -4.69 -14.61 -13.94
N LYS A 173 -5.60 -13.70 -13.58
CA LYS A 173 -5.29 -12.39 -12.98
C LYS A 173 -4.62 -12.41 -11.60
N ILE A 174 -4.53 -13.56 -10.94
CA ILE A 174 -3.84 -13.69 -9.64
C ILE A 174 -2.63 -14.63 -9.70
N VAL A 175 -2.54 -15.48 -10.73
CA VAL A 175 -1.43 -16.41 -10.96
C VAL A 175 -0.37 -15.78 -11.86
N ASN A 176 -0.79 -15.11 -12.94
CA ASN A 176 0.09 -14.46 -13.88
C ASN A 176 0.13 -12.96 -13.54
N ASN A 177 1.28 -12.52 -13.02
CA ASN A 177 1.52 -11.15 -12.60
C ASN A 177 2.90 -10.70 -13.07
N ASN A 178 2.93 -9.67 -13.91
CA ASN A 178 4.13 -9.01 -14.39
C ASN A 178 4.55 -7.96 -13.37
N SER A 179 5.81 -7.95 -12.98
CA SER A 179 6.31 -6.96 -12.03
C SER A 179 6.22 -5.55 -12.62
N PRO A 180 5.78 -4.55 -11.83
CA PRO A 180 5.74 -3.18 -12.27
C PRO A 180 7.15 -2.61 -12.50
N THR A 181 7.19 -1.45 -13.13
CA THR A 181 8.41 -0.68 -13.33
C THR A 181 8.28 0.73 -12.76
N LEU A 182 9.40 1.25 -12.28
CA LEU A 182 9.60 2.64 -11.95
C LEU A 182 10.49 3.26 -13.02
N GLY A 183 10.18 4.49 -13.42
CA GLY A 183 11.00 5.22 -14.38
C GLY A 183 10.94 6.71 -14.15
N TRP A 184 11.88 7.41 -14.78
CA TRP A 184 11.84 8.88 -14.84
C TRP A 184 10.63 9.35 -15.63
N VAL A 185 10.13 10.53 -15.25
CA VAL A 185 8.93 11.10 -15.88
C VAL A 185 9.18 11.43 -17.35
N GLY A 186 10.43 11.74 -17.72
CA GLY A 186 10.83 11.99 -19.11
C GLY A 186 10.44 13.37 -19.62
N VAL A 187 10.08 14.29 -18.71
CA VAL A 187 9.74 15.69 -19.00
C VAL A 187 10.87 16.61 -18.52
N SER A 188 10.84 17.88 -18.94
CA SER A 188 11.80 18.89 -18.48
C SER A 188 11.96 18.85 -16.95
N ASN A 189 13.21 18.95 -16.48
CA ASN A 189 13.63 18.78 -15.08
C ASN A 189 13.56 17.36 -14.49
N TYR A 190 13.03 16.36 -15.20
CA TYR A 190 12.88 14.98 -14.73
C TYR A 190 13.20 13.97 -15.86
N VAL A 191 14.18 14.32 -16.71
CA VAL A 191 14.57 13.50 -17.86
C VAL A 191 15.51 12.37 -17.44
N THR A 192 16.44 12.68 -16.53
CA THR A 192 17.55 11.79 -16.15
C THR A 192 17.52 11.39 -14.69
N ASP A 193 16.63 11.98 -13.89
CA ASP A 193 16.47 11.73 -12.48
C ASP A 193 15.02 11.99 -12.04
N GLY A 194 14.76 11.83 -10.74
CA GLY A 194 13.46 12.02 -10.11
C GLY A 194 13.42 13.19 -9.15
N ILE A 195 14.28 14.22 -9.25
CA ILE A 195 14.31 15.33 -8.29
C ILE A 195 14.46 16.69 -8.96
N HIS A 196 13.69 17.69 -8.51
CA HIS A 196 13.91 19.07 -8.90
C HIS A 196 13.59 20.06 -7.76
N PRO A 197 14.42 21.11 -7.55
CA PRO A 197 15.72 21.33 -8.18
C PRO A 197 16.80 20.37 -7.64
N ASN A 198 17.88 20.12 -8.39
CA ASN A 198 18.98 19.28 -7.92
C ASN A 198 19.85 19.95 -6.84
N ALA A 199 19.70 21.27 -6.65
CA ALA A 199 20.38 22.02 -5.62
C ALA A 199 19.50 23.17 -5.11
N GLY A 200 19.63 23.54 -3.84
CA GLY A 200 18.79 24.55 -3.19
C GLY A 200 19.27 24.97 -1.80
N GLY A 201 18.52 25.87 -1.15
CA GLY A 201 18.75 26.25 0.24
C GLY A 201 17.91 25.42 1.22
N ILE A 202 18.12 25.62 2.52
CA ILE A 202 17.35 24.92 3.59
C ILE A 202 15.84 25.20 3.58
N ILE A 203 15.38 26.20 2.83
CA ILE A 203 13.96 26.54 2.63
C ILE A 203 13.46 26.19 1.23
N THR A 204 14.34 25.68 0.36
CA THR A 204 13.95 25.28 -1.00
C THR A 204 13.17 23.97 -0.91
N PRO A 205 11.93 23.91 -1.41
CA PRO A 205 11.23 22.65 -1.54
C PRO A 205 11.86 21.85 -2.69
N PHE A 206 12.25 20.61 -2.39
CA PHE A 206 12.71 19.63 -3.35
C PHE A 206 11.54 18.72 -3.69
N SER A 207 11.10 18.74 -4.95
CA SER A 207 10.05 17.88 -5.48
C SER A 207 10.66 16.62 -6.07
N TYR A 208 10.22 15.49 -5.57
CA TYR A 208 10.60 14.17 -6.04
C TYR A 208 9.46 13.58 -6.85
N ARG A 209 9.77 13.03 -8.03
CA ARG A 209 8.79 12.42 -8.92
C ARG A 209 9.27 11.10 -9.48
N VAL A 210 8.35 10.16 -9.60
CA VAL A 210 8.58 8.86 -10.24
C VAL A 210 7.35 8.46 -11.04
N LYS A 211 7.57 7.79 -12.17
CA LYS A 211 6.50 7.17 -12.95
C LYS A 211 6.43 5.68 -12.61
N TYR A 212 5.28 5.21 -12.18
CA TYR A 212 4.96 3.80 -11.98
C TYR A 212 4.23 3.28 -13.21
N SER A 213 4.66 2.16 -13.78
CA SER A 213 4.01 1.52 -14.93
C SER A 213 3.86 0.02 -14.71
N ASP A 214 2.70 -0.54 -15.04
CA ASP A 214 2.37 -1.95 -14.87
C ASP A 214 1.60 -2.49 -16.08
N SER A 215 2.15 -3.52 -16.75
CA SER A 215 1.57 -4.04 -17.99
C SER A 215 0.25 -4.79 -17.80
N ASP A 216 -0.03 -5.27 -16.59
CA ASP A 216 -1.30 -5.91 -16.25
C ASP A 216 -2.38 -4.89 -15.84
N ASN A 217 -2.00 -3.61 -15.88
CA ASN A 217 -2.77 -2.45 -15.44
C ASN A 217 -3.07 -2.48 -13.94
N ASP A 218 -2.13 -3.00 -13.15
CA ASP A 218 -2.29 -3.16 -11.72
C ASP A 218 -1.85 -1.91 -10.95
N ASN A 219 -2.74 -1.42 -10.10
CA ASN A 219 -2.46 -0.29 -9.24
C ASN A 219 -1.35 -0.62 -8.23
N PRO A 220 -0.59 0.39 -7.76
CA PRO A 220 0.34 0.19 -6.66
C PRO A 220 -0.38 -0.33 -5.41
N LYS A 221 0.32 -1.15 -4.63
CA LYS A 221 -0.09 -1.59 -3.30
C LYS A 221 -0.45 -0.38 -2.44
N SER A 222 -1.49 -0.51 -1.63
CA SER A 222 -1.88 0.54 -0.70
C SER A 222 -0.69 0.96 0.18
N GLY A 223 -0.43 2.27 0.27
CA GLY A 223 0.74 2.83 0.95
C GLY A 223 1.94 3.11 0.05
N TYR A 224 1.93 2.66 -1.21
CA TYR A 224 3.01 2.86 -2.19
C TYR A 224 2.57 3.78 -3.34
N PRO A 225 3.50 4.36 -4.10
CA PRO A 225 4.97 4.32 -3.96
C PRO A 225 5.52 5.07 -2.75
N LEU A 226 6.73 4.68 -2.33
CA LEU A 226 7.51 5.31 -1.26
C LEU A 226 8.75 6.00 -1.83
N LEU A 227 9.09 7.15 -1.26
CA LEU A 227 10.36 7.86 -1.46
C LEU A 227 11.25 7.64 -0.25
N HIS A 228 12.43 7.09 -0.48
CA HIS A 228 13.50 6.97 0.51
C HIS A 228 14.52 8.09 0.29
N VAL A 229 14.88 8.82 1.35
CA VAL A 229 15.85 9.92 1.29
C VAL A 229 16.89 9.69 2.36
N LEU A 230 18.14 9.53 1.94
CA LEU A 230 19.26 9.20 2.78
C LEU A 230 20.22 10.38 2.85
N LYS A 231 20.87 10.54 4.00
CA LYS A 231 22.00 11.44 4.22
C LYS A 231 23.16 10.66 4.80
N ALA A 232 24.34 10.77 4.21
CA ALA A 232 25.49 9.92 4.55
C ALA A 232 25.16 8.41 4.52
N GLY A 233 24.23 8.00 3.65
CA GLY A 233 23.78 6.61 3.51
C GLY A 233 22.77 6.12 4.56
N ALA A 234 22.27 6.99 5.46
CA ALA A 234 21.22 6.64 6.43
C ALA A 234 19.92 7.41 6.16
N GLU A 235 18.77 6.77 6.37
CA GLU A 235 17.45 7.41 6.22
C GLU A 235 17.32 8.67 7.08
N ILE A 236 16.79 9.74 6.50
CA ILE A 236 16.50 10.95 7.25
C ILE A 236 15.22 10.80 8.09
N PRO A 237 15.03 11.61 9.15
CA PRO A 237 13.80 11.58 9.93
C PRO A 237 12.55 11.74 9.05
N GLY A 238 11.61 10.82 9.20
CA GLY A 238 10.35 10.77 8.44
C GLY A 238 10.41 9.95 7.16
N SER A 239 11.60 9.57 6.68
CA SER A 239 11.74 8.65 5.55
C SER A 239 11.51 7.19 6.00
N PRO A 240 10.89 6.33 5.18
CA PRO A 240 10.33 6.61 3.85
C PRO A 240 9.05 7.46 3.86
N PHE A 241 8.86 8.23 2.80
CA PHE A 241 7.70 9.10 2.61
C PHE A 241 6.73 8.52 1.59
N GLN A 242 5.45 8.40 1.94
CA GLN A 242 4.41 8.00 0.99
C GLN A 242 4.18 9.09 -0.06
N MET A 243 4.34 8.73 -1.33
CA MET A 243 4.14 9.64 -2.45
C MET A 243 2.66 9.81 -2.80
N LYS A 244 2.33 10.94 -3.41
CA LYS A 244 0.96 11.28 -3.81
C LYS A 244 0.80 11.16 -5.32
N ASP A 245 -0.29 10.51 -5.71
CA ASP A 245 -0.75 10.45 -7.09
C ASP A 245 -1.08 11.86 -7.61
N THR A 246 -0.51 12.22 -8.76
CA THR A 246 -0.72 13.54 -9.38
C THR A 246 -1.93 13.60 -10.31
N ALA A 247 -2.52 12.46 -10.67
CA ALA A 247 -3.65 12.35 -11.60
C ALA A 247 -4.67 11.29 -11.11
N ILE A 248 -5.35 11.57 -10.01
CA ILE A 248 -6.27 10.62 -9.33
C ILE A 248 -7.39 10.11 -10.25
N SER A 249 -7.81 10.89 -11.25
CA SER A 249 -8.85 10.49 -12.22
C SER A 249 -8.37 9.52 -13.29
N ASP A 250 -7.04 9.43 -13.48
CA ASP A 250 -6.44 8.46 -14.38
C ASP A 250 -6.43 7.09 -13.68
N ALA A 251 -6.91 6.05 -14.36
CA ALA A 251 -6.94 4.68 -13.83
C ALA A 251 -6.17 3.71 -14.73
N ASP A 252 -5.42 4.24 -15.71
CA ASP A 252 -4.48 3.47 -16.51
C ASP A 252 -3.10 3.53 -15.84
N TYR A 253 -2.60 2.35 -15.48
CA TYR A 253 -1.27 2.12 -14.94
C TYR A 253 -0.35 1.55 -16.02
N SER A 254 -0.88 1.16 -17.18
CA SER A 254 -0.10 0.56 -18.27
C SER A 254 0.67 1.58 -19.09
N ASP A 255 0.15 2.80 -19.24
CA ASP A 255 0.85 3.95 -19.83
C ASP A 255 1.69 4.74 -18.81
N GLY A 256 1.38 4.56 -17.53
CA GLY A 256 2.19 4.92 -16.39
C GLY A 256 1.71 6.17 -15.68
N LYS A 257 1.72 6.09 -14.35
CA LYS A 257 1.20 7.11 -13.46
C LYS A 257 2.30 7.81 -12.68
N ILE A 258 2.18 9.13 -12.56
CA ILE A 258 3.20 9.96 -11.90
C ILE A 258 2.83 10.17 -10.43
N TYR A 259 3.78 9.88 -9.56
CA TYR A 259 3.71 10.13 -8.12
C TYR A 259 4.69 11.22 -7.72
N GLU A 260 4.30 12.08 -6.78
CA GLU A 260 5.09 13.23 -6.30
C GLU A 260 5.15 13.31 -4.77
N TYR A 261 6.29 13.76 -4.24
CA TYR A 261 6.45 14.20 -2.85
C TYR A 261 7.39 15.39 -2.77
N SER A 262 7.10 16.39 -1.93
CA SER A 262 7.94 17.58 -1.76
C SER A 262 8.32 17.80 -0.30
N LEU A 263 9.59 18.09 -0.05
CA LEU A 263 10.11 18.44 1.28
C LEU A 263 11.24 19.46 1.23
N THR A 264 11.47 20.16 2.32
CA THR A 264 12.71 20.90 2.55
C THR A 264 13.70 20.01 3.31
N LEU A 265 14.99 20.27 3.13
CA LEU A 265 16.06 19.49 3.73
C LEU A 265 16.99 20.38 4.55
N SER A 266 17.67 19.78 5.54
CA SER A 266 18.78 20.45 6.23
C SER A 266 20.00 20.54 5.31
N SER A 267 20.94 21.43 5.62
CA SER A 267 22.14 21.60 4.79
C SER A 267 22.97 20.31 4.69
N GLY A 268 23.45 19.97 3.50
CA GLY A 268 24.26 18.78 3.21
C GLY A 268 24.42 18.55 1.70
N THR A 269 25.46 17.84 1.29
CA THR A 269 25.75 17.47 -0.12
C THR A 269 25.94 15.95 -0.28
N ASP A 270 25.59 15.21 0.75
CA ASP A 270 25.73 13.76 0.92
C ASP A 270 24.36 13.08 0.88
N TYR A 271 23.40 13.72 0.21
CA TYR A 271 22.06 13.19 0.00
C TYR A 271 22.04 12.19 -1.15
N SER A 272 21.22 11.17 -0.97
CA SER A 272 20.82 10.25 -2.02
C SER A 272 19.38 9.83 -1.80
N TYR A 273 18.73 9.29 -2.83
CA TYR A 273 17.35 8.86 -2.73
C TYR A 273 17.08 7.69 -3.66
N PHE A 274 16.03 6.94 -3.37
CA PHE A 274 15.47 5.93 -4.25
C PHE A 274 13.96 5.81 -4.05
N PHE A 275 13.31 5.11 -4.97
CA PHE A 275 11.88 4.86 -4.92
C PHE A 275 11.62 3.37 -4.74
N GLU A 276 10.59 3.06 -3.97
CA GLU A 276 10.10 1.70 -3.76
C GLU A 276 8.62 1.64 -4.10
N ALA A 277 8.22 0.62 -4.87
CA ALA A 277 6.82 0.34 -5.13
C ALA A 277 6.60 -1.15 -5.26
N TYR A 278 5.36 -1.55 -4.98
CA TYR A 278 4.86 -2.89 -5.25
C TYR A 278 3.51 -2.75 -5.96
N ASP A 279 3.13 -3.71 -6.79
CA ASP A 279 1.76 -3.82 -7.24
C ASP A 279 0.84 -4.33 -6.12
N VAL A 280 -0.46 -4.30 -6.38
CA VAL A 280 -1.49 -4.77 -5.45
C VAL A 280 -1.39 -6.27 -5.11
N LEU A 281 -0.70 -7.08 -5.91
CA LEU A 281 -0.42 -8.50 -5.69
C LEU A 281 0.90 -8.76 -4.95
N GLY A 282 1.66 -7.70 -4.66
CA GLY A 282 2.90 -7.70 -3.91
C GLY A 282 4.17 -7.87 -4.73
N ALA A 283 4.14 -7.82 -6.07
CA ALA A 283 5.39 -7.89 -6.82
C ALA A 283 6.11 -6.55 -6.82
N THR A 284 7.43 -6.61 -6.66
CA THR A 284 8.30 -5.44 -6.50
C THR A 284 8.53 -4.74 -7.82
N ALA A 285 8.45 -3.41 -7.82
CA ALA A 285 8.77 -2.60 -8.97
C ALA A 285 10.29 -2.48 -9.18
N SER A 286 10.72 -2.36 -10.44
CA SER A 286 12.14 -2.15 -10.81
C SER A 286 12.33 -0.89 -11.66
N GLY A 287 13.46 -0.17 -11.56
CA GLY A 287 13.85 0.76 -12.65
C GLY A 287 14.36 2.17 -12.33
N THR A 288 14.70 2.54 -11.10
CA THR A 288 15.33 3.87 -10.84
C THR A 288 16.60 3.83 -9.98
N GLY A 289 16.96 2.70 -9.37
CA GLY A 289 18.16 2.57 -8.53
C GLY A 289 18.29 3.65 -7.44
N ILE A 290 19.49 3.79 -6.88
CA ILE A 290 19.83 4.92 -6.00
C ILE A 290 20.34 6.07 -6.87
N SER A 291 19.79 7.27 -6.65
CA SER A 291 20.21 8.53 -7.27
C SER A 291 20.83 9.47 -6.25
N LEU A 292 21.77 10.32 -6.69
CA LEU A 292 22.44 11.30 -5.84
C LEU A 292 21.67 12.62 -5.77
N GLY A 293 21.92 13.37 -4.71
CA GLY A 293 21.36 14.71 -4.48
C GLY A 293 20.12 14.71 -3.58
N PRO A 294 19.58 15.91 -3.27
CA PRO A 294 20.03 17.22 -3.76
C PRO A 294 21.18 17.81 -2.93
N ASP A 295 21.85 18.81 -3.49
CA ASP A 295 22.78 19.64 -2.72
C ASP A 295 22.05 20.78 -2.00
N VAL A 296 22.17 20.81 -0.68
CA VAL A 296 21.46 21.75 0.19
C VAL A 296 22.44 22.71 0.86
N GLY A 297 22.53 23.93 0.32
CA GLY A 297 23.37 24.99 0.84
C GLY A 297 22.72 25.75 2.00
N LEU A 298 23.55 26.26 2.93
CA LEU A 298 23.09 27.08 4.06
C LEU A 298 22.41 28.40 3.64
N VAL A 299 22.62 28.87 2.39
CA VAL A 299 22.14 30.18 1.93
C VAL A 299 21.67 30.18 0.47
N GLY A 300 20.73 29.29 0.10
CA GLY A 300 19.76 29.47 -1.01
C GLY A 300 20.27 30.08 -2.33
N VAL A 301 21.44 29.67 -2.83
CA VAL A 301 21.91 29.99 -4.19
C VAL A 301 22.02 28.69 -4.98
N VAL A 302 21.34 28.64 -6.13
CA VAL A 302 21.38 27.52 -7.08
C VAL A 302 22.46 27.75 -8.15
N PRO A 303 22.88 26.74 -8.94
CA PRO A 303 23.87 26.93 -9.99
C PRO A 303 23.61 28.15 -10.87
N GLY A 304 24.64 28.99 -11.04
CA GLY A 304 24.56 30.22 -11.83
C GLY A 304 24.02 31.42 -11.06
N GLN A 305 23.79 31.29 -9.75
CA GLN A 305 23.36 32.37 -8.88
C GLN A 305 24.42 32.77 -7.85
N ALA A 306 24.25 33.98 -7.34
CA ALA A 306 25.05 34.51 -6.25
C ALA A 306 24.21 35.38 -5.31
N LYS A 307 24.61 35.43 -4.05
CA LYS A 307 24.03 36.24 -3.00
C LYS A 307 25.15 36.89 -2.19
N ILE A 308 24.93 38.14 -1.79
CA ILE A 308 25.84 38.90 -0.95
C ILE A 308 25.18 39.06 0.41
N LEU A 309 25.87 38.67 1.47
CA LEU A 309 25.45 38.91 2.85
C LEU A 309 26.31 40.01 3.45
N GLY A 310 25.64 41.03 3.99
CA GLY A 310 26.27 42.05 4.82
C GLY A 310 26.29 41.63 6.30
N GLY A 311 26.55 42.59 7.19
CA GLY A 311 26.37 42.43 8.62
C GLY A 311 24.89 42.29 9.02
N ALA A 312 24.63 42.18 10.32
CA ALA A 312 23.29 41.90 10.86
C ALA A 312 22.21 42.91 10.44
N LYS A 313 22.62 44.13 10.06
CA LYS A 313 21.74 45.22 9.62
C LYS A 313 21.56 45.31 8.10
N GLY A 314 22.09 44.34 7.34
CA GLY A 314 21.98 44.30 5.87
C GLY A 314 23.02 45.12 5.10
N TYR A 315 23.78 45.98 5.79
CA TYR A 315 25.01 46.61 5.31
C TYR A 315 26.22 46.04 6.06
N VAL A 316 27.44 46.28 5.58
CA VAL A 316 28.68 45.91 6.29
C VAL A 316 29.27 47.13 6.97
N ASN A 317 29.56 47.00 8.26
CA ASN A 317 30.33 47.97 9.02
C ASN A 317 31.77 47.46 9.28
N PRO A 318 32.76 47.86 8.47
CA PRO A 318 34.12 47.37 8.60
C PRO A 318 34.88 47.94 9.81
N ILE A 319 34.42 49.02 10.45
CA ILE A 319 35.07 49.51 11.69
C ILE A 319 34.72 48.65 12.90
N HIS A 320 33.67 47.84 12.82
CA HIS A 320 33.33 46.79 13.79
C HIS A 320 33.87 45.41 13.40
N GLY A 321 34.75 45.33 12.41
CA GLY A 321 35.32 44.06 11.95
C GLY A 321 34.35 43.18 11.16
N GLU A 322 33.22 43.73 10.68
CA GLU A 322 32.32 42.98 9.80
C GLU A 322 32.92 42.83 8.39
N GLU A 323 32.64 41.70 7.76
CA GLU A 323 33.05 41.40 6.39
C GLU A 323 31.83 41.11 5.50
N ALA A 324 31.97 41.41 4.21
CA ALA A 324 31.00 41.01 3.21
C ALA A 324 31.20 39.53 2.84
N LYS A 325 30.15 38.71 2.91
CA LYS A 325 30.20 37.32 2.42
C LYS A 325 29.58 37.23 1.04
N ILE A 326 30.40 36.89 0.06
CA ILE A 326 30.02 36.68 -1.34
C ILE A 326 29.84 35.18 -1.53
N ILE A 327 28.59 34.75 -1.66
CA ILE A 327 28.23 33.34 -1.79
C ILE A 327 27.76 33.12 -3.23
N PHE A 328 28.30 32.13 -3.92
CA PHE A 328 27.92 31.82 -5.29
C PHE A 328 28.03 30.33 -5.56
N PHE A 329 27.32 29.87 -6.60
CA PHE A 329 27.28 28.47 -6.99
C PHE A 329 27.67 28.36 -8.46
N SER A 330 28.76 27.64 -8.73
CA SER A 330 29.38 27.55 -10.06
C SER A 330 28.76 26.44 -10.91
N PRO A 331 28.16 26.74 -12.08
CA PRO A 331 27.63 25.70 -12.99
C PRO A 331 28.67 24.77 -13.61
N THR A 332 29.92 25.24 -13.75
CA THR A 332 31.00 24.48 -14.39
C THR A 332 32.28 24.60 -13.57
N SER A 333 33.25 23.70 -13.78
CA SER A 333 34.61 23.90 -13.26
C SER A 333 35.31 25.06 -13.95
N GLY A 334 36.15 25.79 -13.24
CA GLY A 334 37.02 26.80 -13.86
C GLY A 334 37.51 27.84 -12.87
N THR A 335 37.98 28.97 -13.40
CA THR A 335 38.37 30.11 -12.56
C THR A 335 37.25 31.14 -12.53
N VAL A 336 36.82 31.52 -11.33
CA VAL A 336 35.89 32.62 -11.08
C VAL A 336 36.69 33.84 -10.66
N ASN A 337 36.43 34.97 -11.32
CA ASN A 337 37.01 36.26 -10.99
C ASN A 337 35.94 37.13 -10.31
N ILE A 338 36.22 37.52 -9.07
CA ILE A 338 35.34 38.34 -8.25
C ILE A 338 35.97 39.71 -8.18
N LYS A 339 35.31 40.71 -8.74
CA LYS A 339 35.77 42.10 -8.76
C LYS A 339 34.77 43.00 -8.08
N ILE A 340 35.26 43.94 -7.29
CA ILE A 340 34.44 44.93 -6.59
C ILE A 340 34.79 46.30 -7.13
N TYR A 341 33.77 47.07 -7.48
CA TYR A 341 33.90 48.39 -8.09
C TYR A 341 33.16 49.46 -7.29
N THR A 342 33.61 50.69 -7.41
CA THR A 342 32.79 51.87 -7.05
C THR A 342 31.64 52.02 -8.04
N LEU A 343 30.62 52.84 -7.72
CA LEU A 343 29.52 53.15 -8.66
C LEU A 343 30.00 53.81 -9.97
N ASN A 344 31.17 54.46 -9.94
CA ASN A 344 31.78 55.08 -11.11
C ASN A 344 32.66 54.10 -11.92
N GLY A 345 32.69 52.81 -11.55
CA GLY A 345 33.40 51.75 -12.27
C GLY A 345 34.89 51.63 -11.93
N GLN A 346 35.39 52.31 -10.90
CA GLN A 346 36.79 52.13 -10.47
C GLN A 346 36.93 50.81 -9.72
N LEU A 347 37.95 50.02 -10.05
CA LEU A 347 38.25 48.75 -9.37
C LEU A 347 38.75 49.02 -7.95
N VAL A 348 38.15 48.34 -6.98
CA VAL A 348 38.45 48.47 -5.55
C VAL A 348 39.20 47.24 -5.04
N TRP A 349 38.73 46.06 -5.42
CA TRP A 349 39.28 44.78 -4.94
C TRP A 349 39.02 43.69 -5.97
N GLU A 350 39.94 42.72 -6.05
CA GLU A 350 39.75 41.52 -6.87
C GLU A 350 40.28 40.26 -6.19
N LYS A 351 39.64 39.12 -6.52
CA LYS A 351 40.11 37.79 -6.16
C LYS A 351 39.77 36.80 -7.27
N LYS A 352 40.67 35.85 -7.52
CA LYS A 352 40.44 34.69 -8.38
C LYS A 352 40.35 33.44 -7.53
N GLU A 353 39.35 32.62 -7.78
CA GLU A 353 39.15 31.33 -7.11
C GLU A 353 39.06 30.23 -8.17
N LEU A 354 39.75 29.11 -7.95
CA LEU A 354 39.52 27.89 -8.73
C LEU A 354 38.35 27.16 -8.09
N VAL A 355 37.35 26.80 -8.90
CA VAL A 355 36.12 26.17 -8.43
C VAL A 355 35.81 24.90 -9.22
N LEU A 356 35.18 23.96 -8.53
CA LEU A 356 34.63 22.74 -9.10
C LEU A 356 33.16 22.97 -9.50
N PRO A 357 32.60 22.15 -10.42
CA PRO A 357 31.19 22.23 -10.74
C PRO A 357 30.38 21.78 -9.52
N ASP A 358 29.14 22.25 -9.45
CA ASP A 358 28.19 21.84 -8.43
C ASP A 358 28.57 22.14 -6.97
N GLN A 359 29.52 23.07 -6.78
CA GLN A 359 29.98 23.49 -5.47
C GLN A 359 29.59 24.93 -5.15
N GLN A 360 28.97 25.12 -3.98
CA GLN A 360 28.81 26.46 -3.40
C GLN A 360 30.14 26.96 -2.84
N ASN A 361 30.53 28.17 -3.22
CA ASN A 361 31.74 28.83 -2.77
C ASN A 361 31.39 30.09 -1.98
N THR A 362 32.16 30.38 -0.94
CA THR A 362 32.03 31.59 -0.13
C THR A 362 33.35 32.33 -0.08
N VAL A 363 33.32 33.61 -0.45
CA VAL A 363 34.48 34.50 -0.39
C VAL A 363 34.14 35.66 0.53
N ALA A 364 34.96 35.86 1.55
CA ALA A 364 34.86 37.02 2.43
C ALA A 364 35.65 38.20 1.86
N TRP A 365 35.08 39.39 1.96
CA TRP A 365 35.76 40.65 1.66
C TRP A 365 35.69 41.57 2.87
N ALA A 366 36.85 41.86 3.45
CA ALA A 366 37.02 42.73 4.63
C ALA A 366 36.80 44.23 4.35
N CYS A 367 36.14 44.57 3.24
CA CYS A 367 35.86 45.94 2.82
C CYS A 367 37.12 46.83 2.73
N ARG A 368 38.20 46.24 2.21
CA ARG A 368 39.48 46.93 1.95
C ARG A 368 39.74 47.02 0.46
N ASN A 369 40.37 48.12 0.04
CA ASN A 369 40.83 48.28 -1.34
C ASN A 369 42.15 47.51 -1.59
N ILE A 370 42.67 47.57 -2.81
CA ILE A 370 43.91 46.89 -3.21
C ILE A 370 45.15 47.38 -2.43
N ASP A 371 45.12 48.60 -1.90
CA ASP A 371 46.17 49.16 -1.04
C ASP A 371 46.03 48.75 0.44
N GLY A 372 45.00 47.95 0.77
CA GLY A 372 44.71 47.51 2.14
C GLY A 372 43.92 48.51 2.99
N ASN A 373 43.54 49.66 2.44
CA ASN A 373 42.77 50.69 3.16
C ASN A 373 41.28 50.36 3.21
N VAL A 374 40.62 50.65 4.34
CA VAL A 374 39.17 50.45 4.49
C VAL A 374 38.40 51.41 3.59
N VAL A 375 37.58 50.86 2.71
CA VAL A 375 36.81 51.61 1.70
C VAL A 375 35.82 52.58 2.34
N ALA A 376 35.48 53.69 1.67
CA ALA A 376 34.53 54.69 2.19
C ALA A 376 33.10 54.14 2.31
N SER A 377 32.26 54.77 3.16
CA SER A 377 30.83 54.46 3.19
C SER A 377 30.19 54.72 1.82
N GLY A 378 29.35 53.81 1.35
CA GLY A 378 28.73 53.90 0.03
C GLY A 378 28.27 52.55 -0.52
N ILE A 379 27.77 52.58 -1.76
CA ILE A 379 27.39 51.37 -2.51
C ILE A 379 28.54 50.94 -3.41
N TYR A 380 28.82 49.64 -3.41
CA TYR A 380 29.82 49.00 -4.26
C TYR A 380 29.14 47.93 -5.14
N LEU A 381 29.72 47.70 -6.31
CA LEU A 381 29.26 46.71 -7.28
C LEU A 381 30.16 45.49 -7.23
N VAL A 382 29.59 44.33 -6.92
CA VAL A 382 30.27 43.04 -6.97
C VAL A 382 29.99 42.40 -8.32
N HIS A 383 31.03 42.06 -9.07
CA HIS A 383 30.96 41.35 -10.35
C HIS A 383 31.64 39.99 -10.20
N ILE A 384 30.89 38.93 -10.44
CA ILE A 384 31.34 37.54 -10.36
C ILE A 384 31.30 36.99 -11.78
N LYS A 385 32.47 36.70 -12.36
CA LYS A 385 32.59 36.27 -13.75
C LYS A 385 33.49 35.06 -13.92
N GLY A 386 33.05 34.09 -14.72
CA GLY A 386 33.76 32.85 -15.00
C GLY A 386 33.00 31.62 -14.53
N ALA A 387 33.46 30.43 -14.91
CA ALA A 387 32.85 29.14 -14.56
C ALA A 387 31.33 29.06 -14.87
N GLY A 388 30.88 29.69 -15.96
CA GLY A 388 29.46 29.73 -16.36
C GLY A 388 28.65 30.88 -15.73
N MET A 389 29.29 31.79 -15.00
CA MET A 389 28.63 32.94 -14.36
C MET A 389 29.05 34.28 -14.98
N ASP A 390 28.10 35.21 -15.07
CA ASP A 390 28.33 36.65 -15.26
C ASP A 390 27.27 37.42 -14.45
N ILE A 391 27.55 37.65 -13.16
CA ILE A 391 26.57 38.13 -12.17
C ILE A 391 27.03 39.44 -11.56
N LYS A 392 26.12 40.41 -11.47
CA LYS A 392 26.36 41.70 -10.81
C LYS A 392 25.43 41.88 -9.61
N LYS A 393 25.98 42.26 -8.46
CA LYS A 393 25.25 42.56 -7.22
C LYS A 393 25.72 43.87 -6.61
N LYS A 394 24.93 44.42 -5.70
CA LYS A 394 25.26 45.62 -4.91
C LYS A 394 25.53 45.23 -3.48
N ILE A 395 26.42 45.98 -2.83
CA ILE A 395 26.64 45.90 -1.39
C ILE A 395 26.77 47.31 -0.81
N ALA A 396 26.17 47.52 0.37
CA ALA A 396 26.26 48.78 1.11
C ALA A 396 27.31 48.67 2.22
N ILE A 397 28.21 49.64 2.27
CA ILE A 397 29.20 49.82 3.34
C ILE A 397 28.81 51.05 4.14
N LEU A 398 28.72 50.92 5.47
CA LEU A 398 28.43 52.03 6.37
C LEU A 398 29.35 51.93 7.58
N LYS A 399 30.25 52.90 7.69
CA LYS A 399 31.13 53.07 8.87
C LYS A 399 30.35 53.65 10.04
#